data_AF-A0A1U7CL96-F1
#
_entry.id   AF-A0A1U7CL96-F1
#
_cell.length_a   1.000
_cell.length_b   1.000
_cell.length_c   1.000
_cell.angle_alpha   90.00
_cell.angle_beta   90.00
_cell.angle_gamma   90.00
#
_symmetry.space_group_name_H-M   'P 1'
#
loop_
_entity.id
_entity.type
_entity.pdbx_description
1 polymer ?
#
loop_
_entity_poly.entity_id
_entity_poly.type
_entity_poly.pdbx_seq_one_letter_code
_entity_poly.pdbx_strand_id
1 'polypeptide(L)'
;MTTEPLPQPTTSLADEARLPLRTLYGELDQAVADLAPVCQLSGRCCRFEEYGHTLFLSAAEAAVLIADAPPTARPFDPGATCPWQDRQGRCTAREARPLGCRVYFCDPRYDAQAPVLTERFLTRLKELTDQRGWPWNYAPLHRHLAPAYASGELFDPREPGEVVGLASPITGSSAPPGRQP
;
A
#
# COMPACT_ATOMS: atom_id res chain seq x y z
N MET A 1 -5.79 15.99 -45.13
CA MET A 1 -6.43 15.48 -43.90
C MET A 1 -5.35 14.78 -43.10
N THR A 2 -4.61 15.54 -42.31
CA THR A 2 -3.58 14.98 -41.43
C THR A 2 -4.26 14.73 -40.10
N THR A 3 -4.58 13.46 -39.83
CA THR A 3 -5.07 13.06 -38.52
C THR A 3 -3.89 13.11 -37.56
N GLU A 4 -3.82 14.20 -36.80
CA GLU A 4 -2.91 14.34 -35.67
C GLU A 4 -3.27 13.26 -34.63
N PRO A 5 -2.33 12.42 -34.16
CA PRO A 5 -2.62 11.41 -33.15
C PRO A 5 -2.98 12.09 -31.83
N LEU A 6 -4.10 11.70 -31.22
CA LEU A 6 -4.44 12.17 -29.88
C LEU A 6 -3.29 11.86 -28.90
N PRO A 7 -2.93 12.80 -28.00
CA PRO A 7 -1.90 12.56 -26.99
C PRO A 7 -2.29 11.34 -26.15
N GLN A 8 -1.42 10.34 -26.14
CA GLN A 8 -1.61 9.14 -25.33
C GLN A 8 -1.49 9.54 -23.85
N PRO A 9 -2.36 9.07 -22.95
CA PRO A 9 -2.23 9.36 -21.53
C PRO A 9 -0.90 8.81 -21.03
N THR A 10 -0.05 9.68 -20.48
CA THR A 10 1.16 9.29 -19.76
C THR A 10 0.72 8.45 -18.56
N THR A 11 0.91 7.14 -18.65
CA THR A 11 0.53 6.18 -17.61
C THR A 11 1.61 6.19 -16.52
N SER A 12 1.23 6.28 -15.25
CA SER A 12 2.21 6.28 -14.15
C SER A 12 2.75 4.86 -13.88
N LEU A 13 3.90 4.75 -13.22
CA LEU A 13 4.42 3.45 -12.79
C LEU A 13 3.41 2.67 -11.94
N ALA A 14 2.64 3.36 -11.08
CA ALA A 14 1.59 2.74 -10.30
C ALA A 14 0.50 2.14 -11.20
N ASP A 15 0.05 2.89 -12.21
CA ASP A 15 -0.96 2.43 -13.17
C ASP A 15 -0.50 1.18 -13.92
N GLU A 16 0.75 1.15 -14.38
CA GLU A 16 1.32 -0.01 -15.07
C GLU A 16 1.54 -1.21 -14.15
N ALA A 17 1.96 -0.98 -12.92
CA ALA A 17 2.35 -2.02 -11.97
C ALA A 17 1.18 -2.67 -11.24
N ARG A 18 0.04 -1.99 -11.11
CA ARG A 18 -1.12 -2.50 -10.34
C ARG A 18 -1.54 -3.91 -10.73
N LEU A 19 -1.86 -4.14 -12.01
CA LEU A 19 -2.40 -5.43 -12.45
C LEU A 19 -1.35 -6.56 -12.38
N PRO A 20 -0.10 -6.36 -12.86
CA PRO A 20 0.94 -7.38 -12.74
C PRO A 20 1.29 -7.72 -11.28
N LEU A 21 1.40 -6.73 -10.39
CA LEU A 21 1.66 -6.97 -8.98
C LEU A 21 0.49 -7.68 -8.30
N ARG A 22 -0.76 -7.30 -8.59
CA ARG A 22 -1.95 -8.01 -8.06
C ARG A 22 -1.95 -9.49 -8.44
N THR A 23 -1.52 -9.81 -9.66
CA THR A 23 -1.40 -11.20 -10.12
C THR A 23 -0.34 -11.95 -9.31
N LEU A 24 0.87 -11.39 -9.22
CA LEU A 24 1.97 -11.98 -8.43
C LEU A 24 1.60 -12.15 -6.95
N TYR A 25 0.91 -11.16 -6.37
CA TYR A 25 0.46 -11.19 -4.99
C TYR A 25 -0.65 -12.21 -4.75
N GLY A 26 -1.58 -12.41 -5.70
CA GLY A 26 -2.60 -13.44 -5.58
C GLY A 26 -1.98 -14.84 -5.50
N GLU A 27 -0.94 -15.10 -6.28
CA GLU A 27 -0.19 -16.36 -6.22
C GLU A 27 0.61 -16.51 -4.92
N LEU A 28 1.16 -15.41 -4.40
CA LEU A 28 1.83 -15.40 -3.09
C LEU A 28 0.83 -15.67 -1.97
N ASP A 29 -0.31 -14.98 -1.99
CA ASP A 29 -1.37 -15.14 -1.00
C ASP A 29 -1.88 -16.60 -0.99
N GLN A 30 -1.97 -17.25 -2.16
CA GLN A 30 -2.29 -18.68 -2.25
C GLN A 30 -1.19 -19.56 -1.64
N ALA A 31 0.08 -19.32 -1.98
CA ALA A 31 1.21 -20.09 -1.42
C ALA A 31 1.32 -19.95 0.11
N VAL A 32 1.01 -18.75 0.64
CA VAL A 32 0.90 -18.50 2.08
C VAL A 32 -0.30 -19.26 2.66
N ALA A 33 -1.46 -19.23 2.00
CA ALA A 33 -2.66 -19.94 2.46
C ALA A 33 -2.45 -21.46 2.56
N ASP A 34 -1.71 -22.05 1.62
CA ASP A 34 -1.38 -23.49 1.63
C ASP A 34 -0.54 -23.89 2.86
N LEU A 35 0.25 -22.96 3.40
CA LEU A 35 1.03 -23.15 4.63
C LEU A 35 0.24 -22.78 5.91
N ALA A 36 -0.90 -22.13 5.75
CA ALA A 36 -1.84 -21.73 6.81
C ALA A 36 -1.19 -21.10 8.08
N PRO A 37 -0.30 -20.09 7.96
CA PRO A 37 0.29 -19.45 9.13
C PRO A 37 -0.74 -18.65 9.93
N VAL A 38 -0.53 -18.58 11.25
CA VAL A 38 -1.43 -17.84 12.14
C VAL A 38 -0.99 -16.38 12.31
N CYS A 39 -1.84 -15.44 11.89
CA CYS A 39 -1.69 -14.04 12.28
C CYS A 39 -2.25 -13.82 13.68
N GLN A 40 -1.40 -13.40 14.62
CA GLN A 40 -1.80 -13.09 16.00
C GLN A 40 -2.37 -11.68 16.18
N LEU A 41 -2.51 -10.91 15.09
CA LEU A 41 -2.92 -9.49 15.12
C LEU A 41 -2.12 -8.64 16.13
N SER A 42 -0.85 -9.01 16.35
CA SER A 42 0.02 -8.40 17.36
C SER A 42 0.57 -7.03 16.97
N GLY A 43 0.46 -6.66 15.69
CA GLY A 43 1.02 -5.44 15.10
C GLY A 43 2.55 -5.44 14.97
N ARG A 44 3.25 -6.54 15.30
CA ARG A 44 4.73 -6.63 15.27
C ARG A 44 5.30 -6.33 13.89
N CYS A 45 4.62 -6.76 12.83
CA CYS A 45 5.01 -6.52 11.44
C CYS A 45 5.22 -5.05 11.07
N CYS A 46 4.60 -4.12 11.81
CA CYS A 46 4.64 -2.68 11.54
C CYS A 46 5.52 -1.89 12.53
N ARG A 47 6.05 -2.53 13.57
CA ARG A 47 6.92 -1.89 14.59
C ARG A 47 8.37 -2.27 14.32
N PHE A 48 8.95 -1.59 13.34
CA PHE A 48 10.21 -2.00 12.72
C PHE A 48 11.38 -1.97 13.69
N GLU A 49 11.63 -0.84 14.34
CA GLU A 49 12.75 -0.70 15.28
C GLU A 49 12.58 -1.60 16.52
N GLU A 50 11.37 -1.68 17.08
CA GLU A 50 11.06 -2.49 18.27
C GLU A 50 11.35 -3.99 18.08
N TYR A 51 11.10 -4.53 16.87
CA TYR A 51 11.30 -5.95 16.57
C TYR A 51 12.47 -6.22 15.62
N GLY A 52 13.29 -5.21 15.33
CA GLY A 52 14.45 -5.35 14.43
C GLY A 52 14.06 -5.72 13.00
N HIS A 53 12.90 -5.27 12.52
CA HIS A 53 12.46 -5.49 11.14
C HIS A 53 12.85 -4.30 10.25
N THR A 54 12.95 -4.56 8.96
CA THR A 54 12.98 -3.50 7.95
C THR A 54 12.20 -3.97 6.75
N LEU A 55 11.17 -3.23 6.37
CA LEU A 55 10.39 -3.53 5.18
C LEU A 55 11.08 -2.94 3.96
N PHE A 56 11.55 -3.80 3.06
CA PHE A 56 12.07 -3.39 1.76
C PHE A 56 11.00 -3.52 0.68
N LEU A 57 11.04 -2.61 -0.30
CA LEU A 57 10.15 -2.57 -1.45
C LEU A 57 10.95 -2.27 -2.71
N SER A 58 10.52 -2.82 -3.84
CA SER A 58 10.92 -2.32 -5.16
C SER A 58 10.21 -0.99 -5.50
N ALA A 59 10.68 -0.29 -6.53
CA ALA A 59 10.04 0.95 -6.97
C ALA A 59 8.57 0.75 -7.39
N ALA A 60 8.28 -0.36 -8.07
CA ALA A 60 6.93 -0.69 -8.53
C ALA A 60 5.98 -0.95 -7.36
N GLU A 61 6.44 -1.68 -6.34
CA GLU A 61 5.65 -1.91 -5.11
C GLU A 61 5.40 -0.60 -4.35
N ALA A 62 6.43 0.25 -4.24
CA ALA A 62 6.31 1.54 -3.58
C ALA A 62 5.32 2.47 -4.30
N ALA A 63 5.39 2.56 -5.63
CA ALA A 63 4.47 3.37 -6.42
C ALA A 63 3.01 2.95 -6.23
N VAL A 64 2.74 1.64 -6.26
CA VAL A 64 1.38 1.12 -6.00
C VAL A 64 0.95 1.35 -4.56
N LEU A 65 1.85 1.16 -3.58
CA LEU A 65 1.53 1.42 -2.18
C LEU A 65 1.17 2.89 -1.95
N ILE A 66 1.93 3.83 -2.50
CA ILE A 66 1.67 5.27 -2.35
C ILE A 66 0.33 5.65 -3.01
N ALA A 67 0.06 5.11 -4.20
CA ALA A 67 -1.16 5.44 -4.95
C ALA A 67 -2.44 4.81 -4.39
N ASP A 68 -2.38 3.59 -3.84
CA ASP A 68 -3.57 2.80 -3.49
C ASP A 68 -3.82 2.71 -1.97
N ALA A 69 -2.83 3.05 -1.12
CA ALA A 69 -3.03 2.99 0.32
C ALA A 69 -3.96 4.11 0.82
N PRO A 70 -4.72 3.85 1.91
CA PRO A 70 -5.50 4.91 2.55
C PRO A 70 -4.58 5.97 3.17
N PRO A 71 -5.14 7.12 3.60
CA PRO A 71 -4.40 8.10 4.39
C PRO A 71 -3.67 7.46 5.57
N THR A 72 -2.50 8.00 5.89
CA THR A 72 -1.68 7.42 6.93
C THR A 72 -2.31 7.60 8.31
N ALA A 73 -2.22 6.56 9.14
CA ALA A 73 -2.86 6.53 10.46
C ALA A 73 -2.01 7.23 11.53
N ARG A 74 -0.72 7.42 11.23
CA ARG A 74 0.25 8.04 12.13
C ARG A 74 1.30 8.81 11.33
N PRO A 75 2.04 9.69 12.01
CA PRO A 75 3.11 10.47 11.41
C PRO A 75 4.18 9.64 10.70
N PHE A 76 4.77 10.19 9.65
CA PHE A 76 5.99 9.62 9.06
C PHE A 76 7.16 9.72 10.05
N ASP A 77 7.92 8.63 10.15
CA ASP A 77 9.17 8.58 10.89
C ASP A 77 10.29 7.96 10.01
N PRO A 78 11.57 8.13 10.37
CA PRO A 78 12.72 7.60 9.62
C PRO A 78 12.88 6.07 9.64
N GLY A 79 11.79 5.30 9.66
CA GLY A 79 11.81 3.84 9.57
C GLY A 79 11.70 3.11 10.91
N ALA A 80 11.31 3.79 11.97
CA ALA A 80 10.94 3.18 13.24
C ALA A 80 9.61 2.41 13.15
N THR A 81 8.61 2.95 12.43
CA THR A 81 7.29 2.33 12.30
C THR A 81 6.66 2.48 10.91
N CYS A 82 5.65 1.64 10.63
CA CYS A 82 4.82 1.77 9.44
C CYS A 82 3.76 2.86 9.65
N PRO A 83 3.61 3.85 8.75
CA PRO A 83 2.67 4.95 8.94
C PRO A 83 1.19 4.52 8.81
N TRP A 84 0.92 3.29 8.35
CA TRP A 84 -0.42 2.70 8.28
C TRP A 84 -0.77 1.79 9.47
N GLN A 85 -0.03 1.87 10.58
CA GLN A 85 -0.44 1.22 11.82
C GLN A 85 -1.37 2.13 12.62
N ASP A 86 -2.60 1.68 12.87
CA ASP A 86 -3.55 2.39 13.73
C ASP A 86 -3.17 2.29 15.22
N ARG A 87 -3.88 3.05 16.07
CA ARG A 87 -3.65 3.08 17.52
C ARG A 87 -3.93 1.74 18.21
N GLN A 88 -4.67 0.84 17.58
CA GLN A 88 -4.93 -0.52 18.07
C GLN A 88 -3.90 -1.53 17.56
N GLY A 89 -2.87 -1.08 16.82
CA GLY A 89 -1.82 -1.93 16.28
C GLY A 89 -2.18 -2.63 14.97
N ARG A 90 -3.32 -2.31 14.35
CA ARG A 90 -3.80 -2.93 13.11
C ARG A 90 -3.30 -2.17 11.89
N CYS A 91 -3.08 -2.89 10.79
CA CYS A 91 -2.70 -2.30 9.52
C CYS A 91 -3.95 -1.75 8.81
N THR A 92 -3.94 -0.46 8.45
CA THR A 92 -5.00 0.17 7.66
C THR A 92 -4.82 -0.01 6.16
N ALA A 93 -3.58 -0.21 5.67
CA ALA A 93 -3.25 -0.42 4.26
C ALA A 93 -3.23 -1.90 3.83
N ARG A 94 -4.14 -2.73 4.38
CA ARG A 94 -4.07 -4.20 4.21
C ARG A 94 -4.11 -4.64 2.74
N GLU A 95 -4.85 -3.94 1.90
CA GLU A 95 -5.04 -4.34 0.49
C GLU A 95 -3.91 -3.86 -0.43
N ALA A 96 -3.27 -2.76 -0.08
CA ALA A 96 -2.10 -2.22 -0.78
C ALA A 96 -0.77 -2.83 -0.29
N ARG A 97 -0.81 -3.90 0.53
CA ARG A 97 0.39 -4.49 1.13
C ARG A 97 1.41 -4.94 0.05
N PRO A 98 2.69 -4.57 0.19
CA PRO A 98 3.76 -5.10 -0.63
C PRO A 98 4.11 -6.54 -0.24
N LEU A 99 4.98 -7.19 -1.02
CA LEU A 99 5.40 -8.58 -0.84
C LEU A 99 5.84 -8.88 0.60
N GLY A 100 6.75 -8.07 1.17
CA GLY A 100 7.26 -8.31 2.53
C GLY A 100 6.17 -8.33 3.61
N CYS A 101 5.13 -7.50 3.46
CA CYS A 101 3.98 -7.47 4.37
C CYS A 101 3.03 -8.67 4.21
N ARG A 102 3.07 -9.35 3.06
CA ARG A 102 2.26 -10.54 2.76
C ARG A 102 2.91 -11.81 3.27
N VAL A 103 4.23 -11.85 3.27
CA VAL A 103 5.00 -13.02 3.73
C VAL A 103 5.14 -13.06 5.25
N TYR A 104 5.15 -11.92 5.95
CA TYR A 104 5.39 -11.90 7.40
C TYR A 104 4.20 -12.42 8.24
N PHE A 105 4.47 -13.35 9.16
CA PHE A 105 3.55 -13.81 10.20
C PHE A 105 4.26 -13.97 11.55
N CYS A 106 3.52 -13.86 12.66
CA CYS A 106 4.06 -14.04 14.01
C CYS A 106 4.10 -15.51 14.47
N ASP A 107 3.78 -16.44 13.57
CA ASP A 107 3.65 -17.86 13.86
C ASP A 107 5.04 -18.53 13.81
N PRO A 108 5.59 -19.03 14.93
CA PRO A 108 6.90 -19.66 14.94
C PRO A 108 6.98 -20.91 14.05
N ARG A 109 5.85 -21.56 13.76
CA ARG A 109 5.81 -22.73 12.87
C ARG A 109 6.10 -22.36 11.41
N TYR A 110 5.95 -21.09 11.08
CA TYR A 110 6.12 -20.55 9.74
C TYR A 110 7.48 -19.89 9.52
N ASP A 111 8.28 -19.69 10.58
CA ASP A 111 9.59 -19.00 10.52
C ASP A 111 10.54 -19.58 9.45
N ALA A 112 10.56 -20.90 9.27
CA ALA A 112 11.40 -21.54 8.26
C ALA A 112 10.89 -21.36 6.82
N GLN A 113 9.59 -21.11 6.64
CA GLN A 113 8.95 -20.98 5.32
C GLN A 113 8.96 -19.54 4.82
N ALA A 114 8.94 -18.56 5.71
CA ALA A 114 8.92 -17.14 5.35
C ALA A 114 10.09 -16.74 4.43
N PRO A 115 11.35 -17.11 4.71
CA PRO A 115 12.48 -16.79 3.83
C PRO A 115 12.36 -17.47 2.46
N VAL A 116 11.91 -18.74 2.42
CA VAL A 116 11.74 -19.51 1.18
C VAL A 116 10.71 -18.84 0.27
N LEU A 117 9.57 -18.42 0.81
CA LEU A 117 8.56 -17.69 0.04
C LEU A 117 9.07 -16.30 -0.37
N THR A 118 9.78 -15.60 0.53
CA THR A 118 10.36 -14.30 0.24
C THR A 118 11.30 -14.38 -0.96
N GLU A 119 12.27 -15.31 -0.94
CA GLU A 119 13.25 -15.47 -2.03
C GLU A 119 12.59 -15.88 -3.35
N ARG A 120 11.64 -16.82 -3.30
CA ARG A 120 10.90 -17.26 -4.48
C ARG A 120 10.15 -16.10 -5.13
N PHE A 121 9.40 -15.32 -4.35
CA PHE A 121 8.57 -14.25 -4.91
C PHE A 121 9.36 -12.97 -5.19
N LEU A 122 10.45 -12.69 -4.48
CA LEU A 122 11.37 -11.59 -4.82
C LEU A 122 12.07 -11.84 -6.15
N THR A 123 12.48 -13.08 -6.43
CA THR A 123 13.03 -13.46 -7.74
C THR A 123 12.04 -13.15 -8.85
N ARG A 124 10.79 -13.57 -8.68
CA ARG A 124 9.71 -13.33 -9.66
C ARG A 124 9.35 -11.86 -9.80
N LEU A 125 9.35 -11.11 -8.71
CA LEU A 125 9.16 -9.67 -8.73
C LEU A 125 10.28 -8.98 -9.52
N LYS A 126 11.53 -9.39 -9.29
CA LYS A 126 12.68 -8.87 -10.03
C LYS A 126 12.58 -9.17 -11.52
N GLU A 127 12.24 -10.40 -11.88
CA GLU A 127 12.01 -10.81 -13.28
C GLU A 127 10.89 -9.98 -13.93
N LEU A 128 9.78 -9.77 -13.22
CA LEU A 128 8.68 -8.94 -13.68
C LEU A 128 9.14 -7.48 -13.93
N THR A 129 9.87 -6.91 -12.98
CA THR A 129 10.45 -5.56 -13.10
C THR A 129 11.40 -5.46 -14.29
N ASP A 130 12.30 -6.43 -14.46
CA ASP A 130 13.28 -6.46 -15.55
C ASP A 130 12.58 -6.60 -16.93
N GLN A 131 11.56 -7.46 -17.05
CA GLN A 131 10.78 -7.64 -18.28
C GLN A 131 10.01 -6.38 -18.72
N ARG A 132 9.63 -5.54 -17.76
CA ARG A 132 8.88 -4.31 -17.99
C ARG A 132 9.78 -3.08 -18.13
N GLY A 133 11.08 -3.22 -17.85
CA GLY A 133 12.01 -2.11 -17.81
C GLY A 133 11.73 -1.12 -16.67
N TRP A 134 11.04 -1.57 -15.61
CA TRP A 134 10.78 -0.71 -14.46
C TRP A 134 12.04 -0.56 -13.60
N PRO A 135 12.23 0.56 -12.87
CA PRO A 135 13.33 0.71 -11.94
C PRO A 135 13.23 -0.32 -10.81
N TRP A 136 14.33 -1.01 -10.49
CA TRP A 136 14.35 -1.92 -9.34
C TRP A 136 14.23 -1.19 -8.00
N ASN A 137 15.14 -0.23 -7.74
CA ASN A 137 15.24 0.59 -6.53
C ASN A 137 14.76 -0.12 -5.24
N TYR A 138 15.39 -1.25 -4.91
CA TYR A 138 15.03 -2.02 -3.73
C TYR A 138 15.60 -1.37 -2.48
N ALA A 139 14.72 -0.76 -1.69
CA ALA A 139 15.10 0.09 -0.57
C ALA A 139 14.10 -0.02 0.59
N PRO A 140 14.51 0.36 1.82
CA PRO A 140 13.60 0.43 2.96
C PRO A 140 12.40 1.35 2.70
N LEU A 141 11.24 0.98 3.22
CA LEU A 141 9.96 1.71 3.07
C LEU A 141 10.12 3.21 3.25
N HIS A 142 10.74 3.64 4.36
CA HIS A 142 10.87 5.07 4.68
C HIS A 142 11.60 5.87 3.59
N ARG A 143 12.53 5.25 2.84
CA ARG A 143 13.22 5.93 1.73
C ARG A 143 12.32 6.19 0.54
N HIS A 144 11.39 5.28 0.27
CA HIS A 144 10.38 5.47 -0.78
C HIS A 144 9.31 6.48 -0.37
N LEU A 145 8.94 6.51 0.90
CA LEU A 145 7.89 7.42 1.38
C LEU A 145 8.39 8.86 1.58
N ALA A 146 9.67 9.07 1.91
CA ALA A 146 10.20 10.40 2.22
C ALA A 146 9.93 11.44 1.10
N PRO A 147 10.14 11.15 -0.19
CA PRO A 147 9.78 12.07 -1.26
C PRO A 147 8.27 12.36 -1.33
N ALA A 148 7.42 11.34 -1.17
CA ALA A 148 5.97 11.48 -1.23
C ALA A 148 5.38 12.29 -0.06
N TYR A 149 6.00 12.19 1.13
CA TYR A 149 5.68 13.07 2.25
C TYR A 149 6.14 14.51 2.00
N ALA A 150 7.35 14.70 1.47
CA ALA A 150 7.88 16.03 1.18
C ALA A 150 7.10 16.77 0.08
N SER A 151 6.51 16.03 -0.87
CA SER A 151 5.65 16.58 -1.94
C SER A 151 4.18 16.74 -1.54
N GLY A 152 3.77 16.23 -0.38
CA GLY A 152 2.36 16.22 0.06
C GLY A 152 1.46 15.19 -0.63
N GLU A 153 2.04 14.25 -1.38
CA GLU A 153 1.32 13.14 -2.03
C GLU A 153 0.77 12.15 -0.99
N LEU A 154 1.50 11.94 0.11
CA LEU A 154 1.01 11.21 1.27
C LEU A 154 0.57 12.16 2.39
N PHE A 155 -0.68 11.99 2.82
CA PHE A 155 -1.24 12.74 3.94
C PHE A 155 -0.53 12.41 5.25
N ASP A 156 -0.09 13.44 5.97
CA ASP A 156 0.49 13.36 7.31
C ASP A 156 -0.51 13.86 8.37
N PRO A 157 -0.96 13.00 9.31
CA PRO A 157 -1.87 13.41 10.37
C PRO A 157 -1.26 14.36 11.42
N ARG A 158 0.04 14.71 11.35
CA ARG A 158 0.69 15.71 12.21
C ARG A 158 0.31 17.15 11.94
N GLU A 159 -0.17 17.46 10.75
CA GLU A 159 -0.48 18.83 10.35
C GLU A 159 -1.91 19.19 10.82
N PRO A 160 -2.11 20.04 11.84
CA PRO A 160 -3.41 20.65 12.08
C PRO A 160 -3.68 21.68 10.97
N GLY A 161 -4.30 21.25 9.88
CA GLY A 161 -4.66 22.16 8.77
C GLY A 161 -5.53 21.52 7.69
N GLU A 162 -6.83 21.80 7.77
CA GLU A 162 -7.85 21.71 6.71
C GLU A 162 -8.23 20.32 6.17
N VAL A 163 -9.24 19.73 6.82
CA VAL A 163 -10.18 18.86 6.12
C VAL A 163 -10.84 19.68 4.99
N VAL A 164 -10.34 19.56 3.76
CA VAL A 164 -11.08 20.01 2.58
C VAL A 164 -12.31 19.12 2.47
N GLY A 165 -13.42 19.61 3.04
CA GLY A 165 -14.69 18.94 3.00
C GLY A 165 -15.16 18.78 1.56
N LEU A 166 -15.25 17.53 1.08
CA LEU A 166 -16.24 17.20 0.07
C LEU A 166 -17.62 17.30 0.74
N ALA A 167 -18.11 18.55 0.84
CA ALA A 167 -19.51 18.81 1.09
C ALA A 167 -20.29 18.26 -0.12
N SER A 168 -20.98 17.14 0.07
CA SER A 168 -22.08 16.77 -0.83
C SER A 168 -23.24 17.74 -0.58
N PRO A 169 -23.76 18.46 -1.58
CA PRO A 169 -24.96 19.25 -1.39
C PRO A 169 -26.15 18.28 -1.28
N ILE A 170 -26.71 18.15 -0.09
CA ILE A 170 -28.10 17.69 0.06
C ILE A 170 -29.00 18.85 -0.40
N THR A 171 -29.29 18.90 -1.69
CA THR A 171 -30.33 19.77 -2.22
C THR A 171 -31.68 19.29 -1.67
N GLY A 172 -32.25 20.10 -0.78
CA GLY A 172 -33.62 19.95 -0.32
C GLY A 172 -34.59 20.02 -1.49
N SER A 173 -35.53 19.07 -1.53
CA SER A 173 -36.71 19.17 -2.38
C SER A 173 -37.93 19.34 -1.48
N SER A 174 -38.47 20.55 -1.53
CA SER A 174 -39.71 20.97 -0.90
C SER A 174 -40.92 20.27 -1.53
N ALA A 175 -41.89 19.88 -0.70
CA ALA A 175 -43.26 19.64 -1.12
C ALA A 175 -44.25 20.09 -0.02
N PRO A 176 -45.17 21.02 -0.30
CA PRO A 176 -46.50 21.06 0.31
C PRO A 176 -47.56 20.77 -0.78
N PRO A 177 -48.89 20.73 -0.53
CA PRO A 177 -49.63 21.11 0.69
C PRO A 177 -50.75 20.10 1.12
N GLY A 178 -51.46 20.39 2.21
CA GLY A 178 -52.90 20.02 2.31
C GLY A 178 -53.44 19.45 3.62
N ARG A 179 -54.10 20.34 4.40
CA ARG A 179 -55.35 20.17 5.20
C ARG A 179 -55.60 18.86 5.99
N GLN A 180 -55.65 19.01 7.32
CA GLN A 180 -56.40 18.14 8.24
C GLN A 180 -57.90 18.51 8.21
N PRO A 181 -58.80 17.57 8.60
CA PRO A 181 -60.23 17.85 8.80
C PRO A 181 -60.51 18.77 10.00
#